data_AF-A0A1V4IR22-F1
#
_entry.id   AF-A0A1V4IR22-F1
#
_cell.length_a   1.000
_cell.length_b   1.000
_cell.length_c   1.000
_cell.angle_alpha   90.00
_cell.angle_beta   90.00
_cell.angle_gamma   90.00
#
_symmetry.space_group_name_H-M   'P 1'
#
loop_
_entity.id
_entity.type
_entity.pdbx_description
1 polymer ?
#
loop_
_entity_poly.entity_id
_entity_poly.type
_entity_poly.pdbx_seq_one_letter_code
_entity_poly.pdbx_strand_id
1 'polypeptide(L)'
;MKEICDDCCQKGSDNCNYRKCNIGFAKYVVENIKDKAIKAIEDGQNLIPKDDLKYYEDKIIARGIANICKLCKDCNENHSENCVVALTRRSLEYTQLKDKIEYPGNVLMYLMNVSKQNPELAESIKLEYLSI
;
A
#
# COMPACT_ATOMS: atom_id res chain seq x y z
N MET A 1 4.67 -8.56 1.47
CA MET A 1 5.79 -7.60 1.59
C MET A 1 7.16 -8.27 1.63
N LYS A 2 7.37 -9.34 2.42
CA LYS A 2 8.65 -10.07 2.41
C LYS A 2 9.04 -10.53 1.00
N GLU A 3 8.11 -11.19 0.32
CA GLU A 3 8.23 -11.63 -1.09
C GLU A 3 8.70 -10.48 -2.01
N ILE A 4 8.07 -9.30 -1.97
CA ILE A 4 8.43 -8.14 -2.81
C ILE A 4 9.88 -7.66 -2.55
N CYS A 5 10.34 -7.68 -1.30
CA CYS A 5 11.71 -7.29 -0.99
C CYS A 5 12.73 -8.34 -1.47
N ASP A 6 12.35 -9.62 -1.50
CA ASP A 6 13.25 -10.73 -1.82
C ASP A 6 13.78 -10.64 -3.26
N ASP A 7 13.00 -10.03 -4.17
CA ASP A 7 13.37 -9.81 -5.58
C ASP A 7 14.17 -8.52 -5.82
N CYS A 8 14.43 -7.72 -4.77
CA CYS A 8 15.15 -6.45 -4.93
C CYS A 8 16.66 -6.67 -4.99
N CYS A 9 17.30 -6.23 -6.09
CA CYS A 9 18.76 -6.33 -6.28
C CYS A 9 19.60 -5.57 -5.24
N GLN A 10 19.01 -4.61 -4.53
CA GLN A 10 19.68 -3.87 -3.45
C GLN A 10 19.46 -4.49 -2.08
N LYS A 11 18.67 -5.55 -1.94
CA LYS A 11 18.38 -6.15 -0.64
C LYS A 11 19.67 -6.63 0.03
N GLY A 12 19.90 -6.18 1.26
CA GLY A 12 21.08 -6.55 2.06
C GLY A 12 22.36 -5.80 1.69
N SER A 13 22.31 -4.89 0.71
CA SER A 13 23.42 -3.97 0.41
C SER A 13 23.30 -2.68 1.22
N ASP A 14 24.39 -1.90 1.28
CA ASP A 14 24.41 -0.57 1.91
C ASP A 14 23.48 0.45 1.21
N ASN A 15 23.05 0.14 -0.02
CA ASN A 15 22.11 0.96 -0.78
C ASN A 15 20.64 0.59 -0.52
N CYS A 16 20.37 -0.44 0.28
CA CYS A 16 19.02 -0.76 0.73
C CYS A 16 18.52 0.28 1.74
N ASN A 17 17.61 1.16 1.32
CA ASN A 17 17.04 2.16 2.21
C ASN A 17 15.51 2.17 2.14
N TYR A 18 14.86 1.72 3.22
CA TYR A 18 13.40 1.64 3.31
C TYR A 18 12.71 3.00 3.20
N ARG A 19 13.41 4.11 3.51
CA ARG A 19 12.88 5.47 3.39
C ARG A 19 12.85 5.97 1.96
N LYS A 20 13.49 5.26 1.03
CA LYS A 20 13.59 5.63 -0.39
C LYS A 20 12.77 4.73 -1.32
N CYS A 21 12.12 3.68 -0.82
CA CYS A 21 11.26 2.84 -1.64
C CYS A 21 9.92 2.55 -0.99
N ASN A 22 8.88 2.44 -1.81
CA ASN A 22 7.50 2.29 -1.38
C ASN A 22 7.30 0.99 -0.58
N ILE A 23 7.92 -0.11 -1.00
CA ILE A 23 7.81 -1.39 -0.28
C ILE A 23 8.45 -1.32 1.11
N GLY A 24 9.59 -0.64 1.22
CA GLY A 24 10.28 -0.46 2.48
C GLY A 24 9.48 0.42 3.45
N PHE A 25 8.92 1.52 2.94
CA PHE A 25 8.05 2.40 3.72
C PHE A 25 6.78 1.66 4.17
N ALA A 26 6.09 0.97 3.26
CA ALA A 26 4.89 0.20 3.56
C ALA A 26 5.17 -0.86 4.65
N LYS A 27 6.30 -1.56 4.55
CA LYS A 27 6.74 -2.53 5.56
C LYS A 27 7.00 -1.86 6.91
N TYR A 28 7.73 -0.75 6.91
CA TYR A 28 7.99 0.02 8.12
C TYR A 28 6.70 0.45 8.82
N VAL A 29 5.73 0.98 8.06
CA VAL A 29 4.43 1.37 8.61
C VAL A 29 3.75 0.15 9.24
N VAL A 30 3.61 -0.97 8.51
CA VAL A 30 2.95 -2.18 9.02
C VAL A 30 3.59 -2.74 10.28
N GLU A 31 4.92 -2.82 10.31
CA GLU A 31 5.66 -3.34 11.47
C GLU A 31 5.53 -2.44 12.69
N ASN A 32 5.51 -1.11 12.51
CA ASN A 32 5.36 -0.17 13.62
C ASN A 32 3.91 -0.05 14.16
N ILE A 33 2.91 -0.60 13.46
CA ILE A 33 1.53 -0.71 13.97
C ILE A 33 1.41 -1.80 15.02
N LYS A 34 2.04 -2.97 14.77
CA LYS A 34 1.84 -4.17 15.60
C LYS A 34 2.31 -3.95 17.04
N ASP A 35 3.39 -3.20 17.21
CA ASP A 35 4.06 -3.13 18.52
C ASP A 35 3.67 -1.92 19.36
N LYS A 36 2.99 -0.89 18.80
CA LYS A 36 2.84 0.41 19.46
C LYS A 36 1.41 0.94 19.60
N ALA A 37 0.38 0.18 19.19
CA ALA A 37 -1.02 0.64 19.14
C ALA A 37 -1.24 1.95 18.35
N ILE A 38 -0.28 2.33 17.50
CA ILE A 38 -0.33 3.52 16.66
C ILE A 38 -1.30 3.27 15.51
N LYS A 39 -2.36 4.09 15.42
CA LYS A 39 -3.41 3.98 14.38
C LYS A 39 -3.18 4.92 13.20
N ALA A 40 -2.40 5.99 13.41
CA ALA A 40 -2.12 7.00 12.41
C ALA A 40 -0.73 7.62 12.64
N ILE A 41 -0.13 8.10 11.55
CA ILE A 41 1.14 8.82 11.58
C ILE A 41 0.84 10.27 11.16
N GLU A 42 1.14 11.22 12.04
CA GLU A 42 1.02 12.64 11.72
C GLU A 42 1.85 12.99 10.48
N ASP A 43 1.26 13.73 9.55
CA ASP A 43 1.82 14.05 8.23
C ASP A 43 2.34 12.83 7.43
N GLY A 44 1.81 11.63 7.72
CA GLY A 44 2.31 10.38 7.16
C GLY A 44 2.31 10.33 5.63
N GLN A 45 1.38 11.03 4.97
CA GLN A 45 1.34 11.11 3.50
C GLN A 45 2.60 11.78 2.92
N ASN A 46 3.21 12.74 3.63
CA ASN A 46 4.42 13.42 3.19
C ASN A 46 5.67 12.52 3.29
N LEU A 47 5.57 11.42 4.04
CA LEU A 47 6.66 10.46 4.23
C LEU A 47 6.69 9.36 3.16
N ILE A 48 5.65 9.27 2.32
CA ILE A 48 5.58 8.26 1.26
C ILE A 48 6.61 8.59 0.17
N PRO A 49 7.50 7.65 -0.21
CA PRO A 49 8.44 7.86 -1.31
C PRO A 49 7.74 8.17 -2.64
N LYS A 50 8.13 9.28 -3.28
CA LYS A 50 7.56 9.72 -4.58
C LYS A 50 8.44 9.36 -5.78
N ASP A 51 9.74 9.18 -5.55
CA ASP A 51 10.74 8.96 -6.61
C ASP A 51 11.23 7.49 -6.65
N ASP A 52 10.40 6.55 -6.21
CA ASP A 52 10.71 5.11 -6.31
C ASP A 52 10.38 4.58 -7.70
N LEU A 53 11.38 4.57 -8.57
CA LEU A 53 11.24 4.17 -9.99
C LEU A 53 11.44 2.66 -10.23
N LYS A 54 11.47 1.85 -9.17
CA LYS A 54 11.66 0.40 -9.30
C LYS A 54 10.41 -0.24 -9.92
N TYR A 55 10.63 -1.27 -10.73
CA TYR A 55 9.56 -2.15 -11.18
C TYR A 55 9.20 -3.13 -10.07
N TYR A 56 7.90 -3.37 -9.90
CA TYR A 56 7.34 -4.34 -8.97
C TYR A 56 6.27 -5.14 -9.68
N GLU A 57 6.28 -6.46 -9.51
CA GLU A 57 5.31 -7.35 -10.16
C GLU A 57 3.88 -7.05 -9.68
N ASP A 58 3.00 -6.74 -10.63
CA ASP A 58 1.62 -6.30 -10.43
C ASP A 58 0.85 -7.26 -9.52
N LYS A 59 1.01 -8.58 -9.70
CA LYS A 59 0.32 -9.61 -8.92
C LYS A 59 0.71 -9.55 -7.44
N ILE A 60 1.99 -9.35 -7.15
CA ILE A 60 2.48 -9.29 -5.76
C ILE A 60 2.02 -7.98 -5.10
N ILE A 61 2.00 -6.87 -5.86
CA ILE A 61 1.46 -5.60 -5.38
C ILE A 61 -0.04 -5.71 -5.10
N ALA A 62 -0.81 -6.28 -6.03
CA ALA A 62 -2.25 -6.50 -5.89
C ALA A 62 -2.57 -7.32 -4.63
N ARG A 63 -1.84 -8.42 -4.41
CA ARG A 63 -1.93 -9.20 -3.17
C ARG A 63 -1.60 -8.37 -1.93
N GLY A 64 -0.57 -7.54 -1.98
CA GLY A 64 -0.21 -6.63 -0.90
C GLY A 64 -1.33 -5.65 -0.55
N ILE A 65 -1.94 -5.04 -1.58
CA ILE A 65 -3.08 -4.12 -1.44
C ILE A 65 -4.31 -4.87 -0.89
N ALA A 66 -4.62 -6.06 -1.38
CA ALA A 66 -5.73 -6.87 -0.89
C ALA A 66 -5.59 -7.19 0.62
N ASN A 67 -4.39 -7.63 1.03
CA ASN A 67 -4.08 -7.92 2.43
C ASN A 67 -4.26 -6.70 3.34
N ILE A 68 -3.79 -5.52 2.91
CA ILE A 68 -3.93 -4.31 3.73
C ILE A 68 -5.39 -3.82 3.79
N CYS A 69 -6.15 -3.96 2.69
CA CYS A 69 -7.57 -3.65 2.66
C CYS A 69 -8.37 -4.51 3.65
N LYS A 70 -8.03 -5.79 3.84
CA LYS A 70 -8.65 -6.67 4.87
C LYS A 70 -8.41 -6.18 6.30
N LEU A 71 -7.37 -5.38 6.53
CA LEU A 71 -7.09 -4.79 7.84
C LEU A 71 -7.84 -3.47 8.07
N CYS A 72 -8.51 -2.94 7.03
CA CYS A 72 -9.38 -1.78 7.19
C CYS A 72 -10.60 -2.16 8.04
N LYS A 73 -11.04 -1.23 8.90
CA LYS A 73 -12.21 -1.41 9.78
C LYS A 73 -13.48 -0.74 9.24
N ASP A 74 -13.49 -0.44 7.94
CA ASP A 74 -14.56 0.28 7.26
C ASP A 74 -14.99 1.57 7.99
N CYS A 75 -14.02 2.46 8.22
CA CYS A 75 -14.25 3.70 8.96
C CYS A 75 -15.20 4.68 8.24
N ASN A 76 -15.48 4.48 6.95
CA ASN A 76 -16.33 5.33 6.10
C ASN A 76 -15.99 6.82 6.25
N GLU A 77 -16.96 7.66 6.63
CA GLU A 77 -16.80 9.12 6.79
C GLU A 77 -15.74 9.50 7.84
N ASN A 78 -15.43 8.61 8.79
CA ASN A 78 -14.38 8.84 9.80
C ASN A 78 -12.98 8.41 9.29
N HIS A 79 -12.81 8.16 8.00
CA HIS A 79 -11.53 7.74 7.42
C HIS A 79 -10.46 8.83 7.54
N SER A 80 -9.26 8.41 7.91
CA SER A 80 -8.07 9.28 7.90
C SER A 80 -7.07 8.74 6.87
N GLU A 81 -6.67 9.60 5.93
CA GLU A 81 -5.62 9.29 4.95
C GLU A 81 -4.23 9.11 5.60
N ASN A 82 -4.07 9.58 6.83
CA ASN A 82 -2.88 9.37 7.66
C ASN A 82 -2.98 8.11 8.52
N CYS A 83 -4.09 7.35 8.43
CA CYS A 83 -4.15 6.07 9.09
C CYS A 83 -3.19 5.09 8.42
N VAL A 84 -2.69 4.16 9.21
CA VAL A 84 -1.63 3.25 8.82
C VAL A 84 -2.02 2.33 7.65
N VAL A 85 -3.30 1.94 7.55
CA VAL A 85 -3.86 1.20 6.42
C VAL A 85 -3.83 2.05 5.15
N ALA A 86 -4.24 3.32 5.23
CA ALA A 86 -4.24 4.23 4.10
C ALA A 86 -2.83 4.53 3.60
N LEU A 87 -1.88 4.80 4.51
CA LEU A 87 -0.48 5.06 4.16
C LEU A 87 0.18 3.86 3.50
N THR A 88 -0.02 2.67 4.06
CA THR A 88 0.51 1.43 3.51
C THR A 88 -0.05 1.16 2.13
N ARG A 89 -1.38 1.20 1.97
CA ARG A 89 -2.07 1.04 0.69
C ARG A 89 -1.57 2.06 -0.34
N ARG A 90 -1.54 3.34 0.02
CA ARG A 90 -1.11 4.43 -0.86
C ARG A 90 0.34 4.25 -1.34
N SER A 91 1.22 3.80 -0.46
CA SER A 91 2.61 3.53 -0.84
C SER A 91 2.70 2.40 -1.87
N LEU A 92 1.90 1.34 -1.73
CA LEU A 92 1.80 0.29 -2.75
C LEU A 92 1.16 0.80 -4.05
N GLU A 93 0.16 1.68 -3.98
CA GLU A 93 -0.47 2.28 -5.17
C GLU A 93 0.52 3.08 -6.02
N TYR A 94 1.42 3.84 -5.39
CA TYR A 94 2.42 4.64 -6.11
C TYR A 94 3.38 3.80 -6.95
N THR A 95 3.43 2.47 -6.75
CA THR A 95 4.21 1.60 -7.63
C THR A 95 3.48 1.18 -8.90
N GLN A 96 2.18 1.48 -9.02
CA GLN A 96 1.31 0.97 -10.10
C GLN A 96 0.42 2.04 -10.74
N LEU A 97 0.10 3.11 -10.00
CA LEU A 97 -0.88 4.11 -10.34
C LEU A 97 -0.23 5.48 -10.48
N LYS A 98 -0.63 6.20 -11.52
CA LYS A 98 -0.10 7.54 -11.82
C LYS A 98 -0.69 8.61 -10.90
N ASP A 99 -1.95 8.44 -10.55
CA ASP A 99 -2.72 9.43 -9.80
C ASP A 99 -3.15 8.87 -8.45
N LYS A 100 -3.36 9.78 -7.50
CA LYS A 100 -3.89 9.43 -6.18
C LYS A 100 -5.32 8.90 -6.32
N ILE A 101 -5.55 7.67 -5.83
CA ILE A 101 -6.89 7.09 -5.69
C ILE A 101 -7.51 7.52 -4.35
N GLU A 102 -8.72 8.04 -4.43
CA GLU A 102 -9.56 8.32 -3.27
C GLU A 102 -10.02 7.01 -2.61
N TYR A 103 -9.82 6.92 -1.30
CA TYR A 103 -10.32 5.81 -0.49
C TYR A 103 -11.25 6.32 0.61
N PRO A 104 -12.57 6.21 0.44
CA PRO A 104 -13.53 6.70 1.43
C PRO A 104 -13.69 5.73 2.62
N GLY A 105 -12.67 4.91 2.92
CA GLY A 105 -12.74 3.91 3.98
C GLY A 105 -13.72 2.76 3.70
N ASN A 106 -14.01 2.46 2.43
CA ASN A 106 -14.85 1.34 1.99
C ASN A 106 -14.16 0.61 0.82
N VAL A 107 -13.89 -0.69 0.98
CA VAL A 107 -13.08 -1.45 0.00
C VAL A 107 -13.79 -1.60 -1.36
N LEU A 108 -15.11 -1.73 -1.39
CA LEU A 108 -15.85 -1.84 -2.66
C LEU A 108 -15.74 -0.54 -3.47
N MET A 109 -15.98 0.60 -2.82
CA MET A 109 -15.89 1.93 -3.45
C MET A 109 -14.45 2.23 -3.87
N TYR A 110 -13.47 1.79 -3.08
CA TYR A 110 -12.06 1.83 -3.44
C TYR A 110 -11.78 1.09 -4.75
N LEU A 111 -12.20 -0.16 -4.88
CA LEU A 111 -11.98 -0.96 -6.09
C LEU A 111 -12.61 -0.31 -7.32
N MET A 112 -13.81 0.28 -7.17
CA MET A 112 -14.45 1.06 -8.25
C MET A 112 -13.63 2.30 -8.64
N ASN A 113 -12.96 2.95 -7.68
CA ASN A 113 -12.10 4.08 -7.97
C ASN A 113 -10.78 3.66 -8.64
N VAL A 114 -10.16 2.55 -8.20
CA VAL A 114 -8.98 1.98 -8.87
C VAL A 114 -9.33 1.58 -10.31
N SER A 115 -10.48 0.95 -10.55
CA SER A 115 -10.87 0.47 -11.88
C SER A 115 -11.06 1.59 -12.91
N LYS A 116 -11.32 2.82 -12.47
CA LYS A 116 -11.38 3.98 -13.38
C LYS A 116 -10.02 4.32 -14.01
N GLN A 117 -8.91 3.99 -13.33
CA GLN A 117 -7.56 4.24 -13.81
C GLN A 117 -6.86 2.98 -14.31
N ASN A 118 -7.01 1.86 -13.59
CA ASN A 118 -6.39 0.59 -13.93
C ASN A 118 -7.36 -0.57 -13.62
N PRO A 119 -8.20 -0.98 -14.60
CA PRO A 119 -9.14 -2.09 -14.45
C PRO A 119 -8.47 -3.43 -14.11
N GLU A 120 -7.31 -3.72 -14.69
CA GLU A 120 -6.59 -4.99 -14.49
C GLU A 120 -6.05 -5.12 -13.07
N LEU A 121 -5.50 -4.04 -12.53
CA LEU A 121 -5.07 -3.99 -11.14
C LEU A 121 -6.27 -4.13 -10.19
N ALA A 122 -7.37 -3.44 -10.46
CA ALA A 122 -8.58 -3.53 -9.64
C ALA A 122 -9.12 -4.96 -9.57
N GLU A 123 -9.18 -5.67 -10.71
CA GLU A 123 -9.60 -7.07 -10.74
C GLU A 123 -8.60 -7.97 -10.01
N SER A 124 -7.30 -7.75 -10.19
CA SER A 124 -6.26 -8.53 -9.49
C SER A 124 -6.35 -8.36 -7.97
N ILE A 125 -6.56 -7.13 -7.47
CA ILE A 125 -6.76 -6.86 -6.04
C ILE A 125 -8.03 -7.56 -5.56
N LYS A 126 -9.13 -7.49 -6.31
CA LYS A 126 -10.41 -8.13 -5.96
C LYS A 126 -10.25 -9.64 -5.85
N LEU A 127 -9.59 -10.29 -6.80
CA LEU A 127 -9.36 -11.74 -6.78
C LEU A 127 -8.52 -12.16 -5.57
N GLU A 128 -7.43 -11.45 -5.29
CA GLU A 128 -6.60 -11.71 -4.10
C GLU A 128 -7.37 -11.40 -2.79
N TYR A 129 -8.24 -10.39 -2.76
CA TYR A 129 -9.07 -10.08 -1.60
C TYR A 129 -10.10 -11.17 -1.30
N LEU A 130 -10.62 -11.84 -2.32
CA LEU A 130 -11.59 -12.93 -2.16
C LEU A 130 -10.94 -14.28 -1.82
N SER A 131 -9.64 -14.44 -2.12
CA SER A 131 -8.91 -15.69 -1.88
C SER A 131 -8.28 -15.81 -0.47
N ILE A 132 -8.26 -14.71 0.29
CA ILE A 132 -7.74 -14.62 1.67
C ILE A 132 -8.90 -14.59 2.66
#